data_AF-A0A6I8LJK6-F1
#
_entry.id   AF-A0A6I8LJK6-F1
#
_cell.length_a   1.000
_cell.length_b   1.000
_cell.length_c   1.000
_cell.angle_alpha   90.00
_cell.angle_beta   90.00
_cell.angle_gamma   90.00
#
_symmetry.space_group_name_H-M   'P 1'
#
loop_
_entity.id
_entity.type
_entity.pdbx_description
1 polymer ?
#
loop_
_entity_poly.entity_id
_entity_poly.type
_entity_poly.pdbx_seq_one_letter_code
_entity_poly.pdbx_strand_id
1 'polypeptide(L)'
;MGHYPNCERAQSRRCRCTMCWGTQHGWKDAVKLAKDPDPAVRRDFRIKVDDAWRAAFVGKRNANQRPSQRISYPKKIAGIDSAIADLVEWLAQDLAAAGTVPAGTSPAIDGESPLHSEETQQHRTSPDDPADDAAPSGRSSIDGISDTRAAPDTTHPQAVLSNEGPVVTRVEELGDVLAEHVLKDIERAVAGPVSKEVKVALADHFWCDLFAQLAHVLDEGVKLFDKVPDKVTDLIIKSRRASERLPLEDLIIKTAVKSVWKFVQGLSLFGWVIQVRKFLPVVRVLAVFICKAPERHKAVVEYCLDPLREQLTSETKERLAKVLREWLPEITAEVARRKKDLPPG
;
A
#
# COMPACT_ATOMS: atom_id res chain seq x y z
N MET A 1 21.56 8.20 11.17
CA MET A 1 21.50 6.81 11.68
C MET A 1 22.04 5.87 10.60
N GLY A 2 23.04 5.05 10.92
CA GLY A 2 23.70 4.18 9.93
C GLY A 2 22.84 2.97 9.59
N HIS A 3 22.39 2.87 8.34
CA HIS A 3 21.68 1.71 7.80
C HIS A 3 22.68 0.75 7.14
N TYR A 4 22.47 -0.57 7.18
CA TYR A 4 23.21 -1.47 6.29
C TYR A 4 22.73 -1.20 4.86
N PRO A 5 23.57 -0.73 3.91
CA PRO A 5 23.14 -0.28 2.57
C PRO A 5 22.35 -1.30 1.74
N ASN A 6 22.27 -2.55 2.21
CA ASN A 6 21.72 -3.68 1.51
C ASN A 6 20.31 -4.08 1.97
N CYS A 7 19.68 -3.46 2.98
CA CYS A 7 18.29 -3.85 3.33
C CYS A 7 17.25 -3.29 2.36
N GLU A 8 17.48 -2.09 1.82
CA GLU A 8 16.58 -1.47 0.82
C GLU A 8 16.57 -2.31 -0.47
N ARG A 9 17.74 -2.86 -0.83
CA ARG A 9 17.97 -3.77 -1.96
C ARG A 9 17.89 -5.25 -1.58
N ALA A 10 17.44 -5.59 -0.36
CA ALA A 10 17.50 -6.97 0.10
C ALA A 10 16.49 -7.83 -0.66
N GLN A 11 17.00 -8.81 -1.39
CA GLN A 11 16.21 -9.87 -2.03
C GLN A 11 16.16 -11.14 -1.18
N SER A 12 16.80 -11.13 -0.01
CA SER A 12 16.81 -12.26 0.91
C SER A 12 15.41 -12.54 1.43
N ARG A 13 14.97 -13.80 1.31
CA ARG A 13 13.70 -14.30 1.83
C ARG A 13 13.64 -14.37 3.37
N ARG A 14 14.66 -13.84 4.05
CA ARG A 14 14.77 -13.70 5.50
C ARG A 14 15.38 -12.35 5.84
N CYS A 15 14.80 -11.63 6.80
CA CYS A 15 15.36 -10.40 7.34
C CYS A 15 15.59 -10.54 8.84
N ARG A 16 16.77 -10.14 9.32
CA ARG A 16 17.11 -10.09 10.76
C ARG A 16 17.67 -8.72 11.15
N CYS A 17 17.30 -7.69 10.38
CA CYS A 17 17.81 -6.34 10.57
C CYS A 17 17.23 -5.74 11.85
N THR A 18 18.10 -5.37 12.79
CA THR A 18 17.74 -4.72 14.04
C THR A 18 17.75 -3.20 13.95
N MET A 19 18.10 -2.63 12.79
CA MET A 19 18.16 -1.18 12.58
C MET A 19 16.83 -0.64 12.06
N CYS A 20 16.32 -1.18 10.94
CA CYS A 20 15.02 -0.78 10.39
C CYS A 20 13.87 -1.71 10.81
N TRP A 21 14.15 -2.77 11.57
CA TRP A 21 13.16 -3.76 12.04
C TRP A 21 12.31 -4.32 10.88
N GLY A 22 12.88 -4.36 9.67
CA GLY A 22 12.26 -4.85 8.45
C GLY A 22 11.31 -3.88 7.74
N THR A 23 11.15 -2.64 8.21
CA THR A 23 10.25 -1.63 7.59
C THR A 23 10.71 -1.15 6.23
N GLN A 24 12.02 -1.21 5.94
CA GLN A 24 12.61 -0.74 4.68
C GLN A 24 12.95 -1.87 3.69
N HIS A 25 12.51 -3.10 3.96
CA HIS A 25 12.88 -4.26 3.15
C HIS A 25 12.23 -4.21 1.76
N GLY A 26 13.03 -4.19 0.70
CA GLY A 26 12.61 -4.44 -0.69
C GLY A 26 11.82 -3.32 -1.37
N TRP A 27 10.91 -2.64 -0.67
CA TRP A 27 9.99 -1.69 -1.32
C TRP A 27 10.66 -0.42 -1.86
N LYS A 28 11.72 0.06 -1.22
CA LYS A 28 12.47 1.24 -1.71
C LYS A 28 13.12 0.99 -3.06
N ASP A 29 13.69 -0.21 -3.27
CA ASP A 29 14.30 -0.58 -4.54
C ASP A 29 13.24 -0.76 -5.64
N ALA A 30 12.08 -1.36 -5.31
CA ALA A 30 10.96 -1.47 -6.24
C ALA A 30 10.39 -0.11 -6.66
N VAL A 31 10.20 0.81 -5.69
CA VAL A 31 9.77 2.20 -5.95
C VAL A 31 10.81 2.93 -6.79
N LYS A 32 12.09 2.82 -6.45
CA LYS A 32 13.18 3.42 -7.22
C LYS A 32 13.18 2.93 -8.66
N LEU A 33 13.03 1.62 -8.86
CA LEU A 33 12.98 1.00 -10.18
C LEU A 33 11.75 1.48 -11.00
N ALA A 34 10.60 1.64 -10.35
CA ALA A 34 9.40 2.18 -10.99
C ALA A 34 9.56 3.66 -11.39
N LYS A 35 10.24 4.46 -10.55
CA LYS A 35 10.52 5.89 -10.79
C LYS A 35 11.73 6.14 -11.69
N ASP A 36 12.47 5.10 -12.09
CA ASP A 36 13.64 5.26 -12.94
C ASP A 36 13.22 5.82 -14.32
N PRO A 37 13.81 6.95 -14.77
CA PRO A 37 13.44 7.57 -16.03
C PRO A 37 13.83 6.71 -17.25
N ASP A 38 14.79 5.80 -17.10
CA ASP A 38 15.21 4.92 -18.18
C ASP A 38 14.40 3.61 -18.20
N PRO A 39 13.50 3.42 -19.18
CA PRO A 39 12.72 2.18 -19.30
C PRO A 39 13.61 0.95 -19.58
N ALA A 40 14.87 1.11 -20.02
CA ALA A 40 15.80 -0.01 -20.16
C ALA A 40 16.07 -0.71 -18.83
N VAL A 41 16.15 0.03 -17.71
CA VAL A 41 16.40 -0.55 -16.39
C VAL A 41 15.28 -1.51 -15.97
N ARG A 42 14.02 -1.13 -16.22
CA ARG A 42 12.84 -2.00 -15.96
C ARG A 42 12.77 -3.17 -16.93
N ARG A 43 13.13 -2.99 -18.20
CA ARG A 43 13.23 -4.09 -19.18
C ARG A 43 14.29 -5.10 -18.78
N ASP A 44 15.45 -4.66 -18.31
CA ASP A 44 16.51 -5.56 -17.84
C ASP A 44 16.06 -6.34 -16.59
N PHE A 45 15.32 -5.69 -15.68
CA PHE A 45 14.71 -6.38 -14.55
C PHE A 45 13.72 -7.45 -15.01
N ARG A 46 12.83 -7.13 -15.96
CA ARG A 46 11.90 -8.09 -16.57
C ARG A 46 12.63 -9.30 -17.16
N ILE A 47 13.66 -9.07 -17.97
CA ILE A 47 14.42 -10.14 -18.62
C ILE A 47 15.01 -11.09 -17.58
N LYS A 48 15.62 -10.57 -16.50
CA LYS A 48 16.16 -11.39 -15.40
C LYS A 48 15.08 -12.25 -14.73
N VAL A 49 13.90 -11.69 -14.51
CA VAL A 49 12.76 -12.41 -13.92
C VAL A 49 12.25 -13.51 -14.85
N ASP A 50 12.17 -13.25 -16.15
CA ASP A 50 11.77 -14.23 -17.15
C ASP A 50 12.80 -15.36 -17.28
N ASP A 51 14.09 -15.04 -17.24
CA ASP A 51 15.17 -16.02 -17.20
C ASP A 51 15.10 -16.90 -15.95
N ALA A 52 14.84 -16.31 -14.78
CA ALA A 52 14.65 -17.05 -13.54
C ALA A 52 13.43 -17.99 -13.61
N TRP A 53 12.33 -17.53 -14.20
CA TRP A 53 11.16 -18.38 -14.46
C TRP A 53 11.50 -19.55 -15.38
N ARG A 54 12.15 -19.29 -16.52
CA ARG A 54 12.59 -20.35 -17.43
C ARG A 54 13.50 -21.34 -16.72
N ALA A 55 14.54 -20.87 -16.03
CA ALA A 55 15.47 -21.70 -15.28
C ALA A 55 14.78 -22.55 -14.19
N ALA A 56 13.77 -22.02 -13.49
CA ALA A 56 13.03 -22.76 -12.47
C ALA A 56 12.25 -23.98 -13.03
N PHE A 57 11.96 -23.97 -14.33
CA PHE A 57 11.30 -25.07 -15.04
C PHE A 57 12.24 -25.86 -15.97
N VAL A 58 13.42 -25.32 -16.30
CA VAL A 58 14.49 -25.99 -17.02
C VAL A 58 15.38 -26.73 -16.01
N GLY A 59 15.01 -27.98 -15.71
CA GLY A 59 15.79 -28.87 -14.86
C GLY A 59 15.63 -30.32 -15.31
N LYS A 60 16.75 -31.03 -15.47
CA LYS A 60 16.83 -32.43 -15.87
C LYS A 60 15.96 -33.27 -14.93
N ARG A 61 14.77 -33.69 -15.38
CA ARG A 61 14.12 -34.85 -14.76
C ARG A 61 15.12 -35.99 -14.87
N ASN A 62 15.66 -36.45 -13.74
CA ASN A 62 16.17 -37.82 -13.72
C ASN A 62 15.01 -38.70 -14.16
N ALA A 63 15.22 -39.57 -15.16
CA ALA A 63 14.16 -40.43 -15.71
C ALA A 63 13.44 -41.25 -14.61
N ASN A 64 14.10 -41.45 -13.47
CA ASN A 64 13.59 -42.17 -12.30
C ASN A 64 12.85 -41.30 -11.26
N GLN A 65 12.75 -39.98 -11.43
CA GLN A 65 12.13 -39.11 -10.44
C GLN A 65 10.62 -38.98 -10.71
N ARG A 66 9.81 -39.61 -9.85
CA ARG A 66 8.35 -39.49 -9.90
C ARG A 66 7.95 -38.01 -9.82
N PRO A 67 6.93 -37.57 -10.59
CA PRO A 67 6.43 -36.21 -10.49
C PRO A 67 6.00 -35.92 -9.05
N SER A 68 6.66 -34.95 -8.39
CA SER A 68 6.14 -34.39 -7.14
C SER A 68 4.81 -33.72 -7.43
N GLN A 69 3.77 -34.06 -6.67
CA GLN A 69 2.49 -33.36 -6.70
C GLN A 69 2.61 -31.91 -6.18
N ARG A 70 3.61 -31.62 -5.34
CA ARG A 70 3.83 -30.30 -4.76
C ARG A 70 4.78 -29.46 -5.63
N ILE A 71 4.33 -28.26 -6.01
CA ILE A 71 5.16 -27.27 -6.71
C ILE A 71 6.29 -26.80 -5.79
N SER A 72 7.53 -26.82 -6.29
CA SER A 72 8.72 -26.44 -5.53
C SER A 72 8.78 -24.92 -5.28
N TYR A 73 9.42 -24.53 -4.17
CA TYR A 73 9.58 -23.12 -3.82
C TYR A 73 10.23 -22.25 -4.90
N PRO A 74 11.32 -22.67 -5.58
CA PRO A 74 11.91 -21.85 -6.65
C PRO A 74 10.91 -21.47 -7.76
N LYS A 75 9.98 -22.36 -8.10
CA LYS A 75 8.93 -22.09 -9.09
C LYS A 75 7.92 -21.05 -8.58
N LYS A 76 7.54 -21.14 -7.30
CA LYS A 76 6.65 -20.16 -6.68
C LYS A 76 7.32 -18.78 -6.59
N ILE A 77 8.60 -18.75 -6.21
CA ILE A 77 9.43 -17.55 -6.17
C ILE A 77 9.43 -16.86 -7.54
N ALA A 78 9.77 -17.59 -8.62
CA ALA A 78 9.81 -17.00 -9.95
C ALA A 78 8.43 -16.49 -10.44
N GLY A 79 7.33 -17.14 -10.00
CA GLY A 79 5.98 -16.66 -10.27
C GLY A 79 5.67 -15.34 -9.56
N ILE A 80 6.03 -15.23 -8.29
CA ILE A 80 5.93 -13.96 -7.53
C ILE A 80 6.80 -12.87 -8.16
N ASP A 81 8.04 -13.17 -8.51
CA ASP A 81 8.96 -12.16 -9.06
C ASP A 81 8.44 -11.63 -10.41
N SER A 82 7.72 -12.46 -11.19
CA SER A 82 6.98 -12.03 -12.39
C SER A 82 5.90 -10.99 -12.05
N ALA A 83 5.19 -11.18 -10.94
CA ALA A 83 4.20 -10.22 -10.46
C ALA A 83 4.83 -8.93 -9.95
N ILE A 84 5.95 -9.00 -9.22
CA ILE A 84 6.69 -7.81 -8.80
C ILE A 84 7.12 -6.98 -10.00
N ALA A 85 7.63 -7.62 -11.06
CA ALA A 85 7.99 -6.93 -12.30
C ALA A 85 6.78 -6.28 -13.00
N ASP A 86 5.61 -6.92 -12.99
CA ASP A 86 4.38 -6.31 -13.53
C ASP A 86 3.95 -5.09 -12.72
N LEU A 87 3.96 -5.20 -11.40
CA LEU A 87 3.60 -4.10 -10.51
C LEU A 87 4.55 -2.91 -10.66
N VAL A 88 5.87 -3.15 -10.74
CA VAL A 88 6.87 -2.10 -10.98
C VAL A 88 6.62 -1.38 -12.31
N GLU A 89 6.33 -2.11 -13.38
CA GLU A 89 6.04 -1.52 -14.68
C GLU A 89 4.71 -0.75 -14.67
N TRP A 90 3.66 -1.29 -14.05
CA TRP A 90 2.39 -0.61 -13.88
C TRP A 90 2.54 0.71 -13.08
N LEU A 91 3.30 0.70 -11.99
CA LEU A 91 3.60 1.90 -11.20
C LEU A 91 4.33 2.98 -12.02
N ALA A 92 5.25 2.57 -12.90
CA ALA A 92 5.94 3.50 -13.79
C ALA A 92 4.98 4.12 -14.83
N GLN A 93 4.07 3.31 -15.38
CA GLN A 93 3.04 3.78 -16.31
C GLN A 93 2.05 4.74 -15.65
N ASP A 94 1.61 4.44 -14.43
CA ASP A 94 0.74 5.30 -13.63
C ASP A 94 1.39 6.66 -13.35
N LEU A 95 2.68 6.67 -13.02
CA LEU A 95 3.45 7.90 -12.84
C LEU A 95 3.56 8.70 -14.14
N ALA A 96 3.88 8.05 -15.26
CA ALA A 96 3.98 8.70 -16.56
C ALA A 96 2.63 9.30 -17.00
N ALA A 97 1.54 8.56 -16.80
CA ALA A 97 0.19 9.01 -17.11
C ALA A 97 -0.16 10.31 -16.36
N ALA A 98 0.19 10.40 -15.06
CA ALA A 98 -0.01 11.61 -14.27
C ALA A 98 0.83 12.81 -14.75
N GLY A 99 2.04 12.58 -15.27
CA GLY A 99 2.88 13.63 -15.86
C GLY A 99 2.43 14.10 -17.25
N THR A 100 1.69 13.27 -17.98
CA THR A 100 1.17 13.59 -19.32
C THR A 100 -0.20 14.26 -19.34
N VAL A 101 -0.88 14.41 -18.19
CA VAL A 101 -2.14 15.16 -18.14
C VAL A 101 -1.84 16.62 -18.50
N PRO A 102 -2.38 17.16 -19.61
CA PRO A 102 -2.22 18.58 -19.90
C PRO A 102 -2.84 19.37 -18.77
N ALA A 103 -2.12 20.36 -18.24
CA ALA A 103 -2.71 21.36 -17.36
C ALA A 103 -3.87 22.04 -18.10
N GLY A 104 -5.09 21.56 -17.87
CA GLY A 104 -6.31 22.07 -18.47
C GLY A 104 -6.59 23.47 -17.93
N THR A 105 -6.25 24.45 -18.76
CA THR A 105 -7.06 25.63 -19.08
C THR A 105 -7.92 26.20 -17.94
N SER A 106 -7.34 27.07 -17.11
CA SER A 106 -8.14 28.10 -16.43
C SER A 106 -8.79 29.01 -17.47
N PRO A 107 -10.07 29.38 -17.33
CA PRO A 107 -10.66 30.45 -18.13
C PRO A 107 -9.92 31.75 -17.81
N ALA A 108 -9.43 32.42 -18.85
CA ALA A 108 -8.96 33.79 -18.74
C ALA A 108 -10.11 34.65 -18.20
N ILE A 109 -9.88 35.32 -17.08
CA ILE A 109 -10.64 36.49 -16.67
C ILE A 109 -9.68 37.66 -16.86
N ASP A 110 -9.99 38.46 -17.87
CA ASP A 110 -9.36 39.74 -18.17
C ASP A 110 -9.54 40.71 -16.99
N GLY A 111 -8.53 41.51 -16.67
CA GLY A 111 -8.68 42.60 -15.70
C GLY A 111 -7.39 43.20 -15.14
N GLU A 112 -6.77 44.05 -15.97
CA GLU A 112 -6.09 45.30 -15.60
C GLU A 112 -4.81 45.31 -14.72
N SER A 113 -3.74 45.84 -15.35
CA SER A 113 -2.57 46.48 -14.74
C SER A 113 -2.95 47.90 -14.25
N PRO A 114 -2.21 48.53 -13.31
CA PRO A 114 -1.11 49.40 -13.76
C PRO A 114 0.15 49.44 -12.88
N LEU A 115 1.17 50.04 -13.49
CA LEU A 115 2.58 50.21 -13.10
C LEU A 115 2.86 51.29 -12.03
N HIS A 116 4.09 51.20 -11.45
CA HIS A 116 5.03 52.23 -10.95
C HIS A 116 4.57 53.13 -9.76
N SER A 117 5.42 53.63 -8.83
CA SER A 117 6.85 54.02 -8.86
C SER A 117 7.42 54.28 -7.44
N GLU A 118 8.76 54.22 -7.33
CA GLU A 118 9.72 55.09 -6.57
C GLU A 118 9.75 55.07 -5.01
N GLU A 119 10.86 54.60 -4.41
CA GLU A 119 12.02 55.36 -3.84
C GLU A 119 11.66 56.27 -2.64
N THR A 120 12.29 56.11 -1.46
CA THR A 120 13.52 56.85 -1.09
C THR A 120 14.02 56.44 0.32
N GLN A 121 15.32 56.14 0.45
CA GLN A 121 16.37 56.51 1.45
C GLN A 121 16.00 56.86 2.91
N GLN A 122 16.82 56.81 3.97
CA GLN A 122 18.17 56.36 4.35
C GLN A 122 18.30 56.71 5.87
N HIS A 123 18.90 55.86 6.72
CA HIS A 123 19.82 56.23 7.84
C HIS A 123 20.17 54.97 8.67
N ARG A 124 21.41 54.43 8.64
CA ARG A 124 22.57 54.71 9.54
C ARG A 124 22.16 54.67 11.03
N THR A 125 22.68 53.80 11.91
CA THR A 125 24.09 53.50 12.24
C THR A 125 24.26 52.18 13.01
N SER A 126 25.43 51.55 12.86
CA SER A 126 26.03 50.46 13.67
C SER A 126 27.01 51.09 14.72
N PRO A 127 27.78 50.35 15.54
CA PRO A 127 27.48 49.26 16.50
C PRO A 127 28.22 49.43 17.88
N ASP A 128 28.29 48.34 18.68
CA ASP A 128 29.28 48.03 19.76
C ASP A 128 28.99 48.66 21.16
N ASP A 129 29.07 48.02 22.35
CA ASP A 129 29.53 46.69 22.85
C ASP A 129 29.11 46.57 24.37
N PRO A 130 29.68 45.72 25.29
CA PRO A 130 29.01 44.54 25.89
C PRO A 130 29.00 44.47 27.46
N ALA A 131 28.83 43.25 28.00
CA ALA A 131 29.03 42.77 29.41
C ALA A 131 27.76 42.81 30.32
N ASP A 132 27.46 41.87 31.23
CA ASP A 132 28.30 41.07 32.13
C ASP A 132 27.56 39.80 32.66
N ASP A 133 28.37 38.87 33.18
CA ASP A 133 28.06 37.61 33.84
C ASP A 133 27.24 37.70 35.15
N ALA A 134 26.44 36.67 35.45
CA ALA A 134 26.26 36.15 36.82
C ALA A 134 25.52 34.79 36.87
N ALA A 135 26.18 33.80 37.49
CA ALA A 135 25.58 32.69 38.23
C ALA A 135 26.36 32.58 39.57
N PRO A 136 26.10 31.67 40.52
CA PRO A 136 24.93 30.82 40.79
C PRO A 136 24.51 30.86 42.29
N SER A 137 23.36 30.28 42.69
CA SER A 137 23.19 29.63 44.02
C SER A 137 21.79 29.03 44.27
N GLY A 138 21.74 27.93 45.04
CA GLY A 138 20.54 27.43 45.76
C GLY A 138 20.13 26.00 45.40
N ARG A 139 20.71 24.95 46.01
CA ARG A 139 20.24 24.21 47.22
C ARG A 139 18.90 23.44 47.10
N SER A 140 19.06 22.10 47.11
CA SER A 140 18.50 21.11 48.06
C SER A 140 17.00 20.81 48.12
N SER A 141 16.67 19.52 47.86
CA SER A 141 15.66 18.63 48.48
C SER A 141 14.19 19.07 48.34
N ILE A 142 13.15 18.24 48.18
CA ILE A 142 12.82 16.92 48.74
C ILE A 142 11.63 16.36 47.90
N ASP A 143 11.36 15.07 48.08
CA ASP A 143 10.38 14.21 47.41
C ASP A 143 8.96 14.76 47.19
N GLY A 144 8.38 14.35 46.06
CA GLY A 144 6.95 14.48 45.77
C GLY A 144 6.54 13.50 44.68
N ILE A 145 6.11 12.31 45.09
CA ILE A 145 5.43 11.32 44.23
C ILE A 145 4.24 12.02 43.56
N SER A 146 4.26 12.11 42.24
CA SER A 146 3.08 12.45 41.46
C SER A 146 2.98 11.49 40.28
N ASP A 147 2.11 10.51 40.45
CA ASP A 147 1.54 9.68 39.40
C ASP A 147 0.88 10.60 38.35
N THR A 148 1.67 11.00 37.37
CA THR A 148 1.13 11.52 36.11
C THR A 148 1.44 10.46 35.06
N ARG A 149 0.46 9.59 34.79
CA ARG A 149 0.40 8.96 33.47
C ARG A 149 0.41 10.12 32.47
N ALA A 150 1.56 10.35 31.85
CA ALA A 150 1.68 11.28 30.74
C ALA A 150 0.62 10.85 29.71
N ALA A 151 -0.37 11.71 29.52
CA ALA A 151 -1.27 11.58 28.38
C ALA A 151 -0.40 11.51 27.12
N PRO A 152 -0.75 10.66 26.13
CA PRO A 152 0.03 10.58 24.91
C PRO A 152 0.08 11.98 24.29
N ASP A 153 1.29 12.49 24.13
CA ASP A 153 1.58 13.77 23.52
C ASP A 153 1.09 13.74 22.06
N THR A 154 -0.08 14.33 21.81
CA THR A 154 -0.74 14.36 20.49
C THR A 154 -0.13 15.40 19.55
N THR A 155 1.09 15.89 19.82
CA THR A 155 1.74 16.96 19.04
C THR A 155 2.59 16.47 17.87
N HIS A 156 2.53 15.18 17.49
CA HIS A 156 3.08 14.77 16.20
C HIS A 156 2.24 15.39 15.07
N PRO A 157 2.84 16.13 14.12
CA PRO A 157 2.14 16.50 12.90
C PRO A 157 1.61 15.19 12.32
N GLN A 158 0.28 15.07 12.21
CA GLN A 158 -0.31 13.93 11.52
C GLN A 158 0.26 13.97 10.11
N ALA A 159 1.16 13.05 9.79
CA ALA A 159 1.61 12.86 8.41
C ALA A 159 0.37 12.42 7.63
N VAL A 160 -0.32 13.40 7.02
CA VAL A 160 -1.50 13.14 6.21
C VAL A 160 -0.99 12.58 4.90
N LEU A 161 -1.19 11.27 4.71
CA LEU A 161 -0.95 10.65 3.41
C LEU A 161 -1.88 11.29 2.39
N SER A 162 -1.29 11.85 1.33
CA SER A 162 -2.07 12.41 0.24
C SER A 162 -2.79 11.27 -0.46
N ASN A 163 -4.11 11.37 -0.65
CA ASN A 163 -4.83 10.37 -1.44
C ASN A 163 -4.99 10.74 -2.91
N GLU A 164 -4.32 11.81 -3.32
CA GLU A 164 -4.23 12.24 -4.70
C GLU A 164 -2.81 11.98 -5.23
N GLY A 165 -2.71 11.83 -6.54
CA GLY A 165 -1.46 11.56 -7.24
C GLY A 165 -1.17 10.08 -7.50
N PRO A 166 -0.02 9.81 -8.17
CA PRO A 166 0.37 8.47 -8.59
C PRO A 166 0.44 7.49 -7.43
N VAL A 167 0.09 6.23 -7.69
CA VAL A 167 0.19 5.13 -6.72
C VAL A 167 1.63 4.98 -6.23
N VAL A 168 2.63 5.12 -7.10
CA VAL A 168 4.05 4.93 -6.71
C VAL A 168 4.51 5.94 -5.65
N THR A 169 4.08 7.20 -5.77
CA THR A 169 4.37 8.25 -4.78
C THR A 169 3.69 7.93 -3.46
N ARG A 170 2.42 7.50 -3.48
CA ARG A 170 1.69 7.14 -2.26
C ARG A 170 2.24 5.88 -1.58
N VAL A 171 2.76 4.93 -2.34
CA VAL A 171 3.47 3.74 -1.81
C VAL A 171 4.76 4.16 -1.11
N GLU A 172 5.51 5.09 -1.70
CA GLU A 172 6.72 5.65 -1.11
C GLU A 172 6.40 6.41 0.19
N GLU A 173 5.42 7.32 0.16
CA GLU A 173 4.97 8.08 1.33
C GLU A 173 4.53 7.16 2.48
N LEU A 174 3.72 6.13 2.19
CA LEU A 174 3.29 5.16 3.22
C LEU A 174 4.48 4.35 3.76
N GLY A 175 5.43 3.98 2.90
CA GLY A 175 6.65 3.30 3.29
C GLY A 175 7.56 4.16 4.18
N ASP A 176 7.66 5.46 3.90
CA ASP A 176 8.45 6.41 4.69
C ASP A 176 7.79 6.70 6.04
N VAL A 177 6.46 6.86 6.10
CA VAL A 177 5.71 6.95 7.37
C VAL A 177 5.99 5.73 8.26
N LEU A 178 5.99 4.53 7.67
CA LEU A 178 6.33 3.31 8.40
C LEU A 178 7.76 3.33 8.94
N ALA A 179 8.72 3.75 8.10
CA ALA A 179 10.14 3.75 8.46
C ALA A 179 10.51 4.82 9.48
N GLU A 180 9.83 5.96 9.49
CA GLU A 180 10.23 7.14 10.25
C GLU A 180 9.35 7.46 11.46
N HIS A 181 8.05 7.17 11.39
CA HIS A 181 7.08 7.57 12.41
C HIS A 181 6.64 6.37 13.25
N VAL A 182 6.18 5.29 12.60
CA VAL A 182 5.64 4.12 13.31
C VAL A 182 6.69 3.46 14.21
N LEU A 183 7.95 3.41 13.78
CA LEU A 183 9.03 2.89 14.62
C LEU A 183 9.25 3.73 15.89
N LYS A 184 9.22 5.06 15.77
CA LYS A 184 9.34 5.97 16.92
C LYS A 184 8.15 5.82 17.87
N ASP A 185 6.95 5.60 17.33
CA ASP A 185 5.76 5.38 18.16
C ASP A 185 5.86 4.07 18.95
N ILE A 186 6.41 3.01 18.36
CA ILE A 186 6.72 1.76 19.08
C ILE A 186 7.76 2.00 20.17
N GLU A 187 8.83 2.75 19.88
CA GLU A 187 9.86 3.09 20.88
C GLU A 187 9.28 3.87 22.05
N ARG A 188 8.37 4.82 21.81
CA ARG A 188 7.70 5.58 22.87
C ARG A 188 6.70 4.74 23.68
N ALA A 189 6.06 3.76 23.05
CA ALA A 189 5.08 2.91 23.71
C ALA A 189 5.71 1.86 24.65
N VAL A 190 6.98 1.52 24.45
CA VAL A 190 7.69 0.53 25.26
C VAL A 190 8.47 1.22 26.38
N ALA A 191 8.32 0.72 27.61
CA ALA A 191 9.13 1.17 28.73
C ALA A 191 10.57 0.63 28.59
N GLY A 192 11.47 1.45 28.03
CA GLY A 192 12.88 1.11 27.83
C GLY A 192 13.23 0.65 26.41
N PRO A 193 14.48 0.26 26.16
CA PRO A 193 14.95 -0.08 24.81
C PRO A 193 14.27 -1.34 24.27
N VAL A 194 13.78 -1.28 23.03
CA VAL A 194 13.22 -2.45 22.35
C VAL A 194 14.29 -3.52 22.16
N SER A 195 14.01 -4.74 22.65
CA SER A 195 14.97 -5.85 22.62
C SER A 195 15.28 -6.30 21.19
N LYS A 196 16.44 -6.95 21.02
CA LYS A 196 16.87 -7.48 19.73
C LYS A 196 15.88 -8.50 19.16
N GLU A 197 15.32 -9.33 20.03
CA GLU A 197 14.37 -10.40 19.68
C GLU A 197 13.08 -9.79 19.12
N VAL A 198 12.56 -8.73 19.75
CA VAL A 198 11.38 -8.01 19.25
C VAL A 198 11.68 -7.36 17.90
N LYS A 199 12.83 -6.72 17.73
CA LYS A 199 13.24 -6.11 16.45
C LYS A 199 13.32 -7.13 15.32
N VAL A 200 13.87 -8.31 15.60
CA VAL A 200 13.94 -9.42 14.63
C VAL A 200 12.55 -10.00 14.34
N ALA A 201 11.68 -10.12 15.35
CA ALA A 201 10.31 -10.59 15.16
C ALA A 201 9.48 -9.64 14.28
N LEU A 202 9.59 -8.33 14.50
CA LEU A 202 9.00 -7.31 13.63
C LEU A 202 9.54 -7.42 12.19
N ALA A 203 10.83 -7.78 12.04
CA ALA A 203 11.46 -7.92 10.74
C ALA A 203 11.06 -9.18 9.95
N ASP A 204 10.54 -10.23 10.60
CA ASP A 204 10.31 -11.54 9.98
C ASP A 204 9.11 -11.53 9.02
N HIS A 205 7.90 -11.22 9.48
CA HIS A 205 6.70 -11.09 8.62
C HIS A 205 5.61 -10.15 9.17
N PHE A 206 5.85 -9.46 10.30
CA PHE A 206 4.84 -8.64 10.96
C PHE A 206 4.24 -7.55 10.05
N TRP A 207 5.08 -6.75 9.37
CA TRP A 207 4.61 -5.62 8.57
C TRP A 207 3.75 -6.03 7.37
N CYS A 208 4.18 -7.05 6.61
CA CYS A 208 3.38 -7.54 5.49
C CYS A 208 2.10 -8.24 5.95
N ASP A 209 2.09 -8.83 7.16
CA ASP A 209 0.87 -9.39 7.73
C ASP A 209 -0.11 -8.28 8.14
N LEU A 210 0.37 -7.26 8.84
CA LEU A 210 -0.42 -6.07 9.20
C LEU A 210 -1.09 -5.45 7.97
N PHE A 211 -0.33 -5.18 6.90
CA PHE A 211 -0.89 -4.58 5.69
C PHE A 211 -1.86 -5.51 4.95
N ALA A 212 -1.57 -6.81 4.89
CA ALA A 212 -2.47 -7.76 4.25
C ALA A 212 -3.81 -7.88 4.98
N GLN A 213 -3.78 -7.94 6.32
CA GLN A 213 -5.00 -7.98 7.12
C GLN A 213 -5.76 -6.66 7.07
N LEU A 214 -5.05 -5.52 7.08
CA LEU A 214 -5.67 -4.21 6.91
C LEU A 214 -6.38 -4.11 5.55
N ALA A 215 -5.71 -4.52 4.46
CA ALA A 215 -6.30 -4.54 3.14
C ALA A 215 -7.54 -5.45 3.07
N HIS A 216 -7.49 -6.62 3.71
CA HIS A 216 -8.62 -7.55 3.77
C HIS A 216 -9.84 -6.94 4.45
N VAL A 217 -9.66 -6.38 5.65
CA VAL A 217 -10.75 -5.79 6.44
C VAL A 217 -11.37 -4.58 5.73
N LEU A 218 -10.53 -3.70 5.16
CA LEU A 218 -11.00 -2.55 4.39
C LEU A 218 -11.80 -2.97 3.15
N ASP A 219 -11.31 -3.97 2.41
CA ASP A 219 -11.95 -4.49 1.21
C ASP A 219 -13.30 -5.16 1.51
N GLU A 220 -13.38 -5.97 2.58
CA GLU A 220 -14.65 -6.55 3.03
C GLU A 220 -15.65 -5.48 3.48
N GLY A 221 -15.19 -4.41 4.13
CA GLY A 221 -16.00 -3.24 4.45
C GLY A 221 -16.59 -2.57 3.21
N VAL A 222 -15.78 -2.34 2.17
CA VAL A 222 -16.22 -1.78 0.88
C VAL A 222 -17.22 -2.71 0.19
N LYS A 223 -16.91 -4.02 0.11
CA LYS A 223 -17.81 -5.02 -0.47
C LYS A 223 -19.15 -5.12 0.27
N LEU A 224 -19.13 -4.98 1.59
CA LEU A 224 -20.35 -4.95 2.39
C LEU A 224 -21.18 -3.70 2.08
N PHE A 225 -20.53 -2.54 1.96
CA PHE A 225 -21.18 -1.28 1.58
C PHE A 225 -21.87 -1.39 0.22
N ASP A 226 -21.21 -2.00 -0.77
CA ASP A 226 -21.78 -2.22 -2.11
C ASP A 226 -23.02 -3.13 -2.10
N LYS A 227 -23.11 -4.05 -1.14
CA LYS A 227 -24.23 -4.98 -0.99
C LYS A 227 -25.41 -4.43 -0.20
N VAL A 228 -25.32 -3.21 0.36
CA VAL A 228 -26.40 -2.62 1.18
C VAL A 228 -27.73 -2.55 0.43
N PRO A 229 -27.81 -2.10 -0.84
CA PRO A 229 -29.09 -2.03 -1.57
C PRO A 229 -29.76 -3.39 -1.73
N ASP A 230 -28.98 -4.42 -2.03
CA ASP A 230 -29.49 -5.78 -2.22
C ASP A 230 -29.99 -6.35 -0.89
N LYS A 231 -29.23 -6.15 0.21
CA LYS A 231 -29.65 -6.56 1.55
C LYS A 231 -30.94 -5.88 2.00
N VAL A 232 -31.09 -4.57 1.77
CA VAL A 232 -32.30 -3.83 2.11
C VAL A 232 -33.48 -4.33 1.28
N THR A 233 -33.28 -4.59 -0.01
CA THR A 233 -34.30 -5.16 -0.90
C THR A 233 -34.80 -6.51 -0.37
N ASP A 234 -33.89 -7.41 -0.04
CA ASP A 234 -34.23 -8.73 0.52
C ASP A 234 -35.01 -8.64 1.83
N LEU A 235 -34.62 -7.72 2.73
CA LEU A 235 -35.30 -7.50 4.00
C LEU A 235 -36.73 -6.98 3.81
N ILE A 236 -36.95 -6.07 2.86
CA ILE A 236 -38.29 -5.55 2.54
C ILE A 236 -39.17 -6.69 1.98
N ILE A 237 -38.66 -7.48 1.04
CA ILE A 237 -39.40 -8.62 0.46
C ILE A 237 -39.78 -9.62 1.56
N LYS A 238 -38.81 -10.01 2.42
CA LYS A 238 -39.06 -10.94 3.53
C LYS A 238 -40.08 -10.39 4.52
N SER A 239 -39.95 -9.13 4.93
CA SER A 239 -40.87 -8.48 5.86
C SER A 239 -42.29 -8.41 5.30
N ARG A 240 -42.48 -8.05 4.03
CA ARG A 240 -43.81 -7.98 3.42
C ARG A 240 -44.50 -9.33 3.36
N ARG A 241 -43.75 -10.39 3.00
CA ARG A 241 -44.28 -11.77 2.98
C ARG A 241 -44.69 -12.25 4.36
N ALA A 242 -43.90 -11.95 5.39
CA ALA A 242 -44.18 -12.36 6.76
C ALA A 242 -45.39 -11.63 7.40
N SER A 243 -45.74 -10.44 6.91
CA SER A 243 -46.82 -9.62 7.47
C SER A 243 -48.09 -9.58 6.60
N GLU A 244 -48.26 -10.52 5.66
CA GLU A 244 -49.41 -10.60 4.73
C GLU A 244 -49.75 -9.27 4.03
N ARG A 245 -48.73 -8.43 3.79
CA ARG A 245 -48.94 -7.14 3.13
C ARG A 245 -49.21 -7.35 1.65
N LEU A 246 -49.92 -6.39 1.04
CA LEU A 246 -50.19 -6.38 -0.40
C LEU A 246 -48.90 -6.65 -1.20
N PRO A 247 -48.96 -7.55 -2.21
CA PRO A 247 -47.81 -7.87 -3.03
C PRO A 247 -47.35 -6.63 -3.79
N LEU A 248 -46.04 -6.44 -3.86
CA LEU A 248 -45.41 -5.39 -4.62
C LEU A 248 -44.37 -6.06 -5.51
N GLU A 249 -44.29 -5.65 -6.78
CA GLU A 249 -43.31 -6.21 -7.71
C GLU A 249 -41.88 -5.95 -7.22
N ASP A 250 -41.04 -6.98 -7.25
CA ASP A 250 -39.64 -6.91 -6.80
C ASP A 250 -38.85 -5.81 -7.53
N LEU A 251 -39.20 -5.53 -8.78
CA LEU A 251 -38.59 -4.46 -9.58
C LEU A 251 -38.89 -3.07 -8.99
N ILE A 252 -40.09 -2.84 -8.47
CA ILE A 252 -40.48 -1.58 -7.84
C ILE A 252 -39.69 -1.39 -6.55
N ILE A 253 -39.61 -2.44 -5.72
CA ILE A 253 -38.83 -2.42 -4.46
C ILE A 253 -37.36 -2.11 -4.77
N LYS A 254 -36.76 -2.86 -5.69
CA LYS A 254 -35.36 -2.70 -6.08
C LYS A 254 -35.06 -1.30 -6.62
N THR A 255 -35.97 -0.75 -7.42
CA THR A 255 -35.84 0.61 -7.97
C THR A 255 -35.91 1.66 -6.87
N ALA A 256 -36.88 1.56 -5.96
CA ALA A 256 -37.03 2.48 -4.84
C ALA A 256 -35.80 2.45 -3.91
N VAL A 257 -35.33 1.26 -3.54
CA VAL A 257 -34.12 1.09 -2.69
C VAL A 257 -32.89 1.67 -3.38
N LYS A 258 -32.69 1.39 -4.67
CA LYS A 258 -31.56 1.97 -5.43
C LYS A 258 -31.61 3.49 -5.50
N SER A 259 -32.78 4.09 -5.70
CA SER A 259 -32.94 5.53 -5.75
C SER A 259 -32.60 6.18 -4.40
N VAL A 260 -33.13 5.65 -3.29
CA VAL A 260 -32.78 6.13 -1.94
C VAL A 260 -31.29 5.96 -1.66
N TRP A 261 -30.72 4.82 -2.05
CA TRP A 261 -29.29 4.56 -1.86
C TRP A 261 -28.40 5.57 -2.59
N LYS A 262 -28.75 5.99 -3.81
CA LYS A 262 -28.01 7.03 -4.52
C LYS A 262 -27.94 8.35 -3.76
N PHE A 263 -29.02 8.74 -3.06
CA PHE A 263 -28.99 9.92 -2.20
C PHE A 263 -28.08 9.74 -0.98
N VAL A 264 -28.09 8.55 -0.37
CA VAL A 264 -27.17 8.20 0.73
C VAL A 264 -25.71 8.22 0.26
N GLN A 265 -25.45 7.77 -0.98
CA GLN A 265 -24.14 7.89 -1.63
C GLN A 265 -23.74 9.34 -1.91
N GLY A 266 -24.66 10.31 -1.87
CA GLY A 266 -24.34 11.73 -1.97
C GLY A 266 -23.75 12.31 -0.68
N LEU A 267 -23.82 11.61 0.45
CA LEU A 267 -23.32 12.07 1.75
C LEU A 267 -21.80 11.89 1.88
N SER A 268 -21.16 12.65 2.78
CA SER A 268 -19.71 12.61 3.05
C SER A 268 -19.16 11.20 3.33
N LEU A 269 -20.00 10.28 3.85
CA LEU A 269 -19.67 8.87 4.05
C LEU A 269 -19.26 8.13 2.75
N PHE A 270 -19.77 8.55 1.60
CA PHE A 270 -19.39 7.97 0.32
C PHE A 270 -18.01 8.43 -0.15
N GLY A 271 -17.63 9.67 0.18
CA GLY A 271 -16.27 10.18 -0.02
C GLY A 271 -15.24 9.28 0.65
N TRP A 272 -15.53 8.80 1.87
CA TRP A 272 -14.69 7.84 2.58
C TRP A 272 -14.52 6.50 1.83
N VAL A 273 -15.60 5.94 1.27
CA VAL A 273 -15.52 4.68 0.50
C VAL A 273 -14.65 4.84 -0.75
N ILE A 274 -14.78 5.96 -1.45
CA ILE A 274 -13.91 6.30 -2.59
C ILE A 274 -12.45 6.41 -2.12
N GLN A 275 -12.22 7.06 -0.97
CA GLN A 275 -10.90 7.23 -0.39
C GLN A 275 -10.24 5.88 -0.11
N VAL A 276 -10.95 4.97 0.55
CA VAL A 276 -10.49 3.61 0.86
C VAL A 276 -10.18 2.84 -0.42
N ARG A 277 -11.03 2.93 -1.45
CA ARG A 277 -10.79 2.27 -2.75
C ARG A 277 -9.52 2.76 -3.43
N LYS A 278 -9.25 4.07 -3.38
CA LYS A 278 -8.01 4.66 -3.92
C LYS A 278 -6.77 4.27 -3.09
N PHE A 279 -6.94 3.98 -1.80
CA PHE A 279 -5.85 3.62 -0.89
C PHE A 279 -5.53 2.12 -0.90
N LEU A 280 -6.51 1.25 -1.17
CA LEU A 280 -6.33 -0.20 -1.18
C LEU A 280 -5.16 -0.67 -2.09
N PRO A 281 -5.01 -0.19 -3.34
CA PRO A 281 -3.86 -0.57 -4.16
C PRO A 281 -2.51 -0.19 -3.54
N VAL A 282 -2.44 0.96 -2.85
CA VAL A 282 -1.21 1.43 -2.18
C VAL A 282 -0.79 0.45 -1.08
N VAL A 283 -1.72 0.09 -0.19
CA VAL A 283 -1.47 -0.87 0.90
C VAL A 283 -1.08 -2.24 0.35
N ARG A 284 -1.79 -2.71 -0.68
CA ARG A 284 -1.54 -4.03 -1.29
C ARG A 284 -0.16 -4.11 -1.94
N VAL A 285 0.22 -3.09 -2.71
CA VAL A 285 1.54 -3.00 -3.35
C VAL A 285 2.64 -2.97 -2.29
N LEU A 286 2.52 -2.12 -1.27
CA LEU A 286 3.50 -2.04 -0.21
C LEU A 286 3.64 -3.38 0.53
N ALA A 287 2.51 -4.05 0.82
CA ALA A 287 2.51 -5.38 1.44
C ALA A 287 3.27 -6.41 0.60
N VAL A 288 3.07 -6.42 -0.73
CA VAL A 288 3.78 -7.31 -1.65
C VAL A 288 5.28 -7.00 -1.67
N PHE A 289 5.67 -5.73 -1.78
CA PHE A 289 7.08 -5.35 -1.86
C PHE A 289 7.85 -5.51 -0.55
N ILE A 290 7.20 -5.29 0.60
CA ILE A 290 7.83 -5.44 1.92
C ILE A 290 7.86 -6.90 2.39
N CYS A 291 7.08 -7.79 1.76
CA CYS A 291 7.05 -9.21 2.11
C CYS A 291 8.32 -9.90 1.63
N LYS A 292 8.99 -10.58 2.56
CA LYS A 292 10.30 -11.21 2.34
C LYS A 292 10.12 -12.46 1.47
N ALA A 293 9.05 -13.20 1.74
CA ALA A 293 8.73 -14.48 1.11
C ALA A 293 7.22 -14.59 0.85
N PRO A 294 6.65 -13.79 -0.06
CA PRO A 294 5.22 -13.81 -0.35
C PRO A 294 4.76 -15.19 -0.83
N GLU A 295 5.62 -16.00 -1.45
CA GLU A 295 5.30 -17.38 -1.82
C GLU A 295 5.06 -18.33 -0.63
N ARG A 296 5.33 -17.85 0.59
CA ARG A 296 5.09 -18.52 1.87
C ARG A 296 4.04 -17.80 2.71
N HIS A 297 3.51 -16.66 2.25
CA HIS A 297 2.61 -15.80 3.03
C HIS A 297 1.25 -15.72 2.34
N LYS A 298 0.35 -16.65 2.71
CA LYS A 298 -0.97 -16.76 2.09
C LYS A 298 -1.77 -15.45 2.12
N ALA A 299 -1.80 -14.75 3.25
CA ALA A 299 -2.53 -13.48 3.38
C ALA A 299 -2.06 -12.41 2.38
N VAL A 300 -0.75 -12.27 2.16
CA VAL A 300 -0.22 -11.32 1.16
C VAL A 300 -0.63 -11.74 -0.24
N VAL A 301 -0.58 -13.03 -0.57
CA VAL A 301 -0.96 -13.52 -1.89
C VAL A 301 -2.46 -13.35 -2.14
N GLU A 302 -3.29 -13.73 -1.18
CA GLU A 302 -4.75 -13.75 -1.33
C GLU A 302 -5.38 -12.36 -1.21
N TYR A 303 -4.92 -11.51 -0.27
CA TYR A 303 -5.56 -10.23 0.01
C TYR A 303 -4.88 -9.04 -0.64
N CYS A 304 -3.63 -9.20 -1.09
CA CYS A 304 -2.88 -8.15 -1.75
C CYS A 304 -2.59 -8.46 -3.21
N LEU A 305 -2.04 -9.62 -3.53
CA LEU A 305 -1.65 -9.91 -4.91
C LEU A 305 -2.84 -10.29 -5.81
N ASP A 306 -3.74 -11.18 -5.37
CA ASP A 306 -4.90 -11.61 -6.17
C ASP A 306 -5.81 -10.43 -6.57
N PRO A 307 -6.13 -9.47 -5.67
CA PRO A 307 -6.95 -8.31 -6.04
C PRO A 307 -6.24 -7.30 -6.95
N LEU A 308 -4.92 -7.44 -7.16
CA LEU A 308 -4.13 -6.66 -8.12
C LEU A 308 -4.03 -7.33 -9.50
N ARG A 309 -4.91 -8.30 -9.81
CA ARG A 309 -4.90 -9.04 -11.09
C ARG A 309 -5.00 -8.19 -12.36
N GLU A 310 -5.61 -7.01 -12.29
CA GLU A 310 -5.80 -6.12 -13.45
C GLU A 310 -4.49 -5.40 -13.81
N GLN A 311 -3.57 -5.32 -12.86
CA GLN A 311 -2.23 -4.73 -12.98
C GLN A 311 -1.21 -5.77 -13.47
N LEU A 312 -1.62 -7.03 -13.64
CA LEU A 312 -0.77 -8.12 -14.07
C LEU A 312 -1.05 -8.49 -15.53
N THR A 313 0.02 -8.81 -16.24
CA THR A 313 -0.04 -9.35 -17.61
C THR A 313 -0.71 -10.72 -17.62
N SER A 314 -1.28 -11.10 -18.76
CA SER A 314 -1.86 -12.44 -18.95
C SER A 314 -0.84 -13.54 -18.68
N GLU A 315 0.41 -13.34 -19.09
CA GLU A 315 1.49 -14.31 -18.88
C GLU A 315 1.78 -14.50 -17.39
N THR A 316 1.97 -13.41 -16.62
CA THR A 316 2.17 -13.50 -15.18
C THR A 316 0.99 -14.18 -14.47
N LYS A 317 -0.25 -13.87 -14.87
CA LYS A 317 -1.45 -14.53 -14.33
C LYS A 317 -1.40 -16.04 -14.55
N GLU A 318 -0.98 -16.51 -15.72
CA GLU A 318 -0.78 -17.94 -15.98
C GLU A 318 0.35 -18.55 -15.15
N ARG A 319 1.48 -17.85 -15.02
CA ARG A 319 2.61 -18.28 -14.18
C ARG A 319 2.18 -18.44 -12.73
N LEU A 320 1.46 -17.47 -12.19
CA LEU A 320 0.91 -17.48 -10.83
C LEU A 320 -0.11 -18.59 -10.62
N ALA A 321 -1.11 -18.71 -11.51
CA ALA A 321 -2.13 -19.77 -11.44
C ALA A 321 -1.52 -21.19 -11.55
N LYS A 322 -0.33 -21.33 -12.14
CA LYS A 322 0.42 -22.59 -12.22
C LYS A 322 1.09 -22.97 -10.89
N VAL A 323 1.51 -21.99 -10.08
CA VAL A 323 2.37 -22.25 -8.90
C VAL A 323 1.71 -21.93 -7.55
N LEU A 324 0.64 -21.12 -7.55
CA LEU A 324 -0.05 -20.62 -6.37
C LEU A 324 -1.59 -20.67 -6.49
N ARG A 325 -2.14 -21.53 -7.37
CA ARG A 325 -3.58 -21.66 -7.66
C ARG A 325 -4.51 -21.53 -6.44
N GLU A 326 -4.21 -22.28 -5.39
CA GLU A 326 -5.06 -22.38 -4.19
C GLU A 326 -5.16 -21.08 -3.39
N TRP A 327 -4.26 -20.12 -3.61
CA TRP A 327 -4.22 -18.84 -2.90
C TRP A 327 -4.67 -17.67 -3.78
N LEU A 328 -5.02 -17.94 -5.04
CA LEU A 328 -5.32 -16.94 -6.06
C LEU A 328 -6.65 -17.27 -6.75
N PRO A 329 -7.78 -17.26 -6.03
CA PRO A 329 -9.07 -17.64 -6.58
C PRO A 329 -9.50 -16.77 -7.77
N GLU A 330 -9.27 -15.46 -7.75
CA GLU A 330 -9.71 -14.55 -8.80
C GLU A 330 -8.85 -14.69 -10.07
N ILE A 331 -7.52 -14.68 -9.94
CA ILE A 331 -6.60 -14.90 -11.07
C ILE A 331 -6.83 -16.29 -11.68
N THR A 332 -6.99 -17.33 -10.85
CA THR A 332 -7.23 -18.69 -11.35
C THR A 332 -8.54 -18.77 -12.13
N ALA A 333 -9.60 -18.16 -11.61
CA ALA A 333 -10.89 -18.13 -12.29
C ALA A 333 -10.81 -17.35 -13.63
N GLU A 334 -10.07 -16.24 -13.67
CA GLU A 334 -9.86 -15.48 -14.90
C GLU A 334 -9.11 -16.28 -15.96
N VAL A 335 -8.00 -16.92 -15.58
CA VAL A 335 -7.21 -17.79 -16.48
C VAL A 335 -8.06 -18.95 -17.01
N ALA A 336 -8.90 -19.56 -16.16
CA ALA A 336 -9.79 -20.64 -16.56
C ALA A 336 -10.86 -20.18 -17.57
N ARG A 337 -11.46 -19.00 -17.37
CA ARG A 337 -12.43 -18.42 -18.31
C ARG A 337 -11.79 -18.16 -19.69
N ARG A 338 -10.64 -17.49 -19.72
CA ARG A 338 -9.92 -17.20 -20.97
C ARG A 338 -9.62 -18.45 -21.79
N LYS A 339 -9.23 -19.55 -21.13
CA LYS A 339 -8.96 -20.83 -21.82
C LYS A 339 -10.21 -21.48 -22.42
N LYS A 340 -11.39 -21.25 -21.83
CA LYS A 340 -12.66 -21.76 -22.34
C LYS A 340 -13.11 -20.99 -23.59
N ASP A 341 -12.73 -19.72 -23.69
CA ASP A 341 -13.14 -18.84 -24.78
C ASP A 341 -12.21 -18.91 -26.00
N LEU A 342 -11.05 -19.59 -25.91
CA LEU A 342 -10.21 -19.89 -27.07
C LEU A 342 -10.82 -21.06 -27.86
N PRO A 343 -10.93 -20.95 -29.20
CA PRO A 343 -11.36 -22.08 -30.03
C PRO A 343 -10.39 -23.27 -29.86
N PRO A 344 -10.87 -24.52 -29.96
CA PRO A 344 -9.99 -25.68 -29.98
C PRO A 344 -9.03 -25.54 -31.17
N GLY A 345 -7.73 -25.44 -30.86
CA GLY A 345 -6.64 -25.32 -31.83
C GLY A 345 -6.26 -26.62 -32.50
#